data_AF-D1A228-F1
#
_entry.id   AF-D1A228-F1
#
_cell.length_a   1.000
_cell.length_b   1.000
_cell.length_c   1.000
_cell.angle_alpha   90.00
_cell.angle_beta   90.00
_cell.angle_gamma   90.00
#
_symmetry.space_group_name_H-M   'P 1'
#
loop_
_entity.id
_entity.type
_entity.pdbx_description
1 polymer ?
#
loop_
_entity_poly.entity_id
_entity_poly.type
_entity_poly.pdbx_seq_one_letter_code
_entity_poly.pdbx_strand_id
1 'polypeptide(L)'
;MVTVAGELGATGRLLAELVEPVSFDVAGMDVREVRRLRESKQQKLTGLRARLNLLITGAVQFELDRIGDDGVEVIAAAAGMAPEEVWRILAGEYRTSPIWWRRIERVLMLCRPSQEPEKVLQAQELFVQIARLDKEVGILTQRAAELLRRRRAAQLYPAGTGRHPDEGDGGKAPAPRPAEADGKQEAPAPAESEAPETRPASSWQTPAIPDLHGHDQRPDPLQATTEAEFVAAMRAYRIWAGNPSLRQMQDRCGGQISYSTFRNMLAGTTVPTQLATLETFVRVLGGTAEDLQRWTTAWRRFALRQSTSSGP
;
A
#
# COMPACT_ATOMS: atom_id res chain seq x y z
N MET A 1 -10.46 39.30 25.63
CA MET A 1 -9.49 38.19 25.68
C MET A 1 -10.18 36.99 26.30
N VAL A 2 -10.77 36.14 25.46
CA VAL A 2 -11.47 34.92 25.88
C VAL A 2 -10.45 33.80 25.97
N THR A 3 -10.54 32.99 27.02
CA THR A 3 -9.56 31.98 27.45
C THR A 3 -9.51 30.79 26.47
N VAL A 4 -8.55 30.78 25.54
CA VAL A 4 -8.33 29.71 24.53
C VAL A 4 -7.70 28.43 25.12
N ALA A 5 -7.35 28.42 26.41
CA ALA A 5 -6.65 27.30 27.05
C ALA A 5 -7.51 26.01 27.22
N GLY A 6 -8.84 26.09 27.03
CA GLY A 6 -9.74 24.93 27.12
C GLY A 6 -9.94 24.14 25.81
N GLU A 7 -9.66 24.75 24.65
CA GLU A 7 -10.06 24.18 23.34
C GLU A 7 -9.11 23.10 22.82
N LEU A 8 -7.84 23.10 23.23
CA LEU A 8 -6.87 22.06 22.86
C LEU A 8 -7.25 20.66 23.37
N GLY A 9 -8.10 20.58 24.41
CA GLY A 9 -8.58 19.30 24.96
C GLY A 9 -9.59 18.58 24.05
N ALA A 10 -10.42 19.33 23.32
CA ALA A 10 -11.46 18.75 22.47
C ALA A 10 -10.87 18.08 21.22
N THR A 11 -9.94 18.77 20.55
CA THR A 11 -9.25 18.23 19.37
C THR A 11 -8.41 17.00 19.73
N GLY A 12 -7.74 17.02 20.90
CA GLY A 12 -6.93 15.89 21.37
C GLY A 12 -7.75 14.62 21.66
N ARG A 13 -8.93 14.76 22.26
CA ARG A 13 -9.82 13.63 22.57
C ARG A 13 -10.35 12.95 21.29
N LEU A 14 -10.58 13.72 20.25
CA LEU A 14 -11.06 13.22 18.96
C LEU A 14 -9.99 12.52 18.13
N LEU A 15 -8.73 12.97 18.23
CA LEU A 15 -7.63 12.21 17.66
C LEU A 15 -7.50 10.83 18.33
N ALA A 16 -7.83 10.71 19.61
CA ALA A 16 -7.87 9.41 20.29
C ALA A 16 -9.05 8.54 19.80
N GLU A 17 -10.21 9.13 19.53
CA GLU A 17 -11.38 8.39 19.01
C GLU A 17 -11.15 7.86 17.58
N LEU A 18 -10.40 8.60 16.75
CA LEU A 18 -9.94 8.10 15.45
C LEU A 18 -9.02 6.88 15.55
N VAL A 19 -8.37 6.69 16.72
CA VAL A 19 -7.44 5.59 16.97
C VAL A 19 -8.16 4.36 17.52
N GLU A 20 -9.37 4.50 18.08
CA GLU A 20 -10.05 3.38 18.71
C GLU A 20 -10.23 2.19 17.75
N PRO A 21 -9.91 0.96 18.20
CA PRO A 21 -10.08 -0.23 17.39
C PRO A 21 -11.57 -0.45 17.14
N VAL A 22 -11.97 -0.42 15.87
CA VAL A 22 -13.33 -0.77 15.48
C VAL A 22 -13.44 -2.29 15.59
N SER A 23 -14.00 -2.77 16.69
CA SER A 23 -14.35 -4.18 16.85
C SER A 23 -15.59 -4.47 16.02
N PHE A 24 -15.42 -5.23 14.96
CA PHE A 24 -16.49 -5.65 14.06
C PHE A 24 -16.38 -7.16 13.84
N ASP A 25 -17.41 -7.92 14.21
CA ASP A 25 -17.40 -9.38 14.02
C ASP A 25 -17.67 -9.73 12.55
N VAL A 26 -16.59 -9.97 11.81
CA VAL A 26 -16.61 -10.43 10.40
C VAL A 26 -16.32 -11.92 10.27
N ALA A 27 -16.05 -12.62 11.38
CA ALA A 27 -15.49 -13.96 11.33
C ALA A 27 -16.52 -14.98 10.79
N GLY A 28 -17.80 -14.80 11.12
CA GLY A 28 -18.89 -15.68 10.69
C GLY A 28 -19.49 -15.36 9.32
N MET A 29 -19.15 -14.22 8.71
CA MET A 29 -19.84 -13.77 7.49
C MET A 29 -19.38 -14.50 6.23
N ASP A 30 -20.33 -14.80 5.33
CA ASP A 30 -20.04 -15.29 4.00
C ASP A 30 -19.65 -14.17 3.00
N VAL A 31 -19.27 -14.54 1.77
CA VAL A 31 -18.83 -13.56 0.75
C VAL A 31 -19.95 -12.59 0.34
N ARG A 32 -21.21 -13.06 0.29
CA ARG A 32 -22.36 -12.24 -0.13
C ARG A 32 -22.71 -11.24 0.98
N GLU A 33 -22.69 -11.68 2.23
CA GLU A 33 -22.93 -10.84 3.41
C GLU A 33 -21.88 -9.73 3.52
N VAL A 34 -20.59 -10.08 3.44
CA VAL A 34 -19.49 -9.09 3.45
C VAL A 34 -19.66 -8.07 2.33
N ARG A 35 -20.02 -8.52 1.12
CA ARG A 35 -20.23 -7.61 -0.02
C ARG A 35 -21.41 -6.67 0.20
N ARG A 36 -22.58 -7.18 0.62
CA ARG A 36 -23.78 -6.38 0.88
C ARG A 36 -23.52 -5.34 1.96
N LEU A 37 -22.85 -5.75 3.05
CA LEU A 37 -22.52 -4.85 4.12
C LEU A 37 -21.52 -3.78 3.67
N ARG A 38 -20.48 -4.14 2.90
CA ARG A 38 -19.53 -3.19 2.34
C ARG A 38 -20.22 -2.16 1.45
N GLU A 39 -21.12 -2.60 0.57
CA GLU A 39 -21.89 -1.70 -0.30
C GLU A 39 -22.76 -0.73 0.52
N SER A 40 -23.44 -1.21 1.55
CA SER A 40 -24.21 -0.37 2.48
C SER A 40 -23.34 0.67 3.19
N LYS A 41 -22.18 0.26 3.71
CA LYS A 41 -21.22 1.15 4.39
C LYS A 41 -20.61 2.17 3.43
N GLN A 42 -20.29 1.76 2.20
CA GLN A 42 -19.78 2.65 1.15
C GLN A 42 -20.82 3.70 0.78
N GLN A 43 -22.10 3.32 0.65
CA GLN A 43 -23.19 4.27 0.38
C GLN A 43 -23.32 5.30 1.52
N LYS A 44 -23.28 4.84 2.77
CA LYS A 44 -23.32 5.72 3.94
C LYS A 44 -22.12 6.67 3.97
N LEU A 45 -20.92 6.16 3.69
CA LEU A 45 -19.68 6.94 3.60
C LEU A 45 -19.79 8.04 2.54
N THR A 46 -20.26 7.71 1.34
CA THR A 46 -20.49 8.70 0.27
C THR A 46 -21.47 9.79 0.71
N GLY A 47 -22.56 9.41 1.39
CA GLY A 47 -23.53 10.38 1.91
C GLY A 47 -22.95 11.32 2.96
N LEU A 48 -22.12 10.81 3.88
CA LEU A 48 -21.45 11.65 4.89
C LEU A 48 -20.40 12.57 4.27
N ARG A 49 -19.59 12.08 3.32
CA ARG A 49 -18.61 12.91 2.59
C ARG A 49 -19.29 14.05 1.85
N ALA A 50 -20.42 13.78 1.18
CA ALA A 50 -21.20 14.82 0.51
C ALA A 50 -21.70 15.89 1.49
N ARG A 51 -22.21 15.48 2.67
CA ARG A 51 -22.66 16.42 3.71
C ARG A 51 -21.52 17.27 4.25
N LEU A 52 -20.38 16.68 4.55
CA LEU A 52 -19.20 17.41 5.01
C LEU A 52 -18.72 18.39 3.93
N ASN A 53 -18.67 17.95 2.67
CA ASN A 53 -18.27 18.81 1.57
C ASN A 53 -19.22 20.01 1.41
N LEU A 54 -20.53 19.80 1.52
CA LEU A 54 -21.52 20.88 1.46
C LEU A 54 -21.31 21.94 2.55
N LEU A 55 -21.00 21.52 3.79
CA LEU A 55 -20.69 22.45 4.88
C LEU A 55 -19.44 23.28 4.57
N ILE A 56 -18.38 22.62 4.11
CA ILE A 56 -17.11 23.27 3.79
C ILE A 56 -17.28 24.23 2.60
N THR A 57 -17.86 23.77 1.49
CA THR A 57 -18.07 24.60 0.30
C THR A 57 -19.00 25.76 0.59
N GLY A 58 -20.07 25.58 1.36
CA GLY A 58 -20.98 26.67 1.73
C GLY A 58 -20.28 27.75 2.57
N ALA A 59 -19.39 27.34 3.49
CA ALA A 59 -18.59 28.26 4.28
C ALA A 59 -17.59 29.06 3.44
N VAL A 60 -16.86 28.36 2.56
CA VAL A 60 -15.84 28.97 1.72
C VAL A 60 -16.47 29.86 0.66
N GLN A 61 -17.54 29.43 -0.02
CA GLN A 61 -18.19 30.22 -1.08
C GLN A 61 -18.67 31.58 -0.57
N PHE A 62 -19.26 31.62 0.63
CA PHE A 62 -19.66 32.89 1.23
C PHE A 62 -18.48 33.83 1.46
N GLU A 63 -17.32 33.31 1.86
CA GLU A 63 -16.12 34.14 2.00
C GLU A 63 -15.54 34.56 0.64
N LEU A 64 -15.60 33.69 -0.38
CA LEU A 64 -15.19 34.05 -1.73
C LEU A 64 -16.06 35.19 -2.28
N ASP A 65 -17.38 35.11 -2.11
CA ASP A 65 -18.31 36.17 -2.51
C ASP A 65 -18.01 37.50 -1.78
N ARG A 66 -17.41 37.45 -0.59
CA ARG A 66 -17.02 38.62 0.20
C ARG A 66 -15.67 39.20 -0.19
N ILE A 67 -14.68 38.36 -0.51
CA ILE A 67 -13.30 38.77 -0.77
C ILE A 67 -13.07 39.13 -2.25
N GLY A 68 -13.78 38.47 -3.18
CA GLY A 68 -13.59 38.62 -4.62
C GLY A 68 -12.67 37.56 -5.23
N ASP A 69 -12.14 37.84 -6.41
CA ASP A 69 -11.46 36.86 -7.28
C ASP A 69 -10.23 36.19 -6.65
N ASP A 70 -9.53 36.88 -5.74
CA ASP A 70 -8.33 36.36 -5.03
C ASP A 70 -8.68 35.66 -3.69
N GLY A 71 -9.96 35.33 -3.47
CA GLY A 71 -10.43 34.84 -2.19
C GLY A 71 -9.78 33.53 -1.73
N VAL A 72 -9.44 32.64 -2.67
CA VAL A 72 -8.84 31.33 -2.34
C VAL A 72 -7.41 31.50 -1.87
N GLU A 73 -6.63 32.37 -2.51
CA GLU A 73 -5.25 32.71 -2.17
C GLU A 73 -5.20 33.30 -0.76
N VAL A 74 -6.13 34.19 -0.43
CA VAL A 74 -6.25 34.81 0.90
C VAL A 74 -6.58 33.75 1.96
N ILE A 75 -7.55 32.87 1.70
CA ILE A 75 -7.91 31.78 2.62
C ILE A 75 -6.73 30.82 2.81
N ALA A 76 -6.06 30.43 1.73
CA ALA A 76 -4.92 29.52 1.76
C ALA A 76 -3.76 30.10 2.58
N ALA A 77 -3.41 31.35 2.34
CA ALA A 77 -2.38 32.07 3.08
C ALA A 77 -2.73 32.17 4.58
N ALA A 78 -3.97 32.53 4.90
CA ALA A 78 -4.43 32.63 6.29
C ALA A 78 -4.45 31.27 7.00
N ALA A 79 -4.76 30.19 6.29
CA ALA A 79 -4.75 28.82 6.84
C ALA A 79 -3.35 28.19 6.91
N GLY A 80 -2.34 28.84 6.29
CA GLY A 80 -0.97 28.35 6.20
C GLY A 80 -0.85 27.11 5.32
N MET A 81 -1.54 27.10 4.18
CA MET A 81 -1.53 26.00 3.20
C MET A 81 -1.41 26.51 1.77
N ALA A 82 -1.10 25.61 0.84
CA ALA A 82 -1.06 25.96 -0.58
C ALA A 82 -2.48 26.08 -1.16
N PRO A 83 -2.74 26.98 -2.14
CA PRO A 83 -4.06 27.11 -2.75
C PRO A 83 -4.63 25.81 -3.31
N GLU A 84 -3.79 24.94 -3.86
CA GLU A 84 -4.19 23.62 -4.39
C GLU A 84 -4.74 22.70 -3.29
N GLU A 85 -4.30 22.86 -2.04
CA GLU A 85 -4.83 22.10 -0.92
C GLU A 85 -6.25 22.56 -0.56
N VAL A 86 -6.54 23.87 -0.67
CA VAL A 86 -7.90 24.40 -0.50
C VAL A 86 -8.81 23.84 -1.60
N TRP A 87 -8.36 23.85 -2.85
CA TRP A 87 -9.13 23.27 -3.96
C TRP A 87 -9.39 21.77 -3.77
N ARG A 88 -8.41 20.99 -3.28
CA ARG A 88 -8.62 19.57 -2.94
C ARG A 88 -9.66 19.39 -1.82
N ILE A 89 -9.65 20.25 -0.80
CA ILE A 89 -10.65 20.23 0.27
C ILE A 89 -12.05 20.47 -0.33
N LEU A 90 -12.20 21.47 -1.20
CA LEU A 90 -13.47 21.82 -1.85
C LEU A 90 -13.96 20.74 -2.82
N ALA A 91 -13.05 20.02 -3.47
CA ALA A 91 -13.34 18.88 -4.32
C ALA A 91 -13.70 17.61 -3.53
N GLY A 92 -13.61 17.62 -2.20
CA GLY A 92 -13.82 16.45 -1.36
C GLY A 92 -12.68 15.42 -1.42
N GLU A 93 -11.51 15.81 -1.93
CA GLU A 93 -10.31 14.96 -2.11
C GLU A 93 -9.41 14.93 -0.86
N TYR A 94 -10.00 15.01 0.33
CA TYR A 94 -9.26 14.92 1.59
C TYR A 94 -9.15 13.46 2.08
N ARG A 95 -8.05 13.15 2.78
CA ARG A 95 -7.90 11.86 3.47
C ARG A 95 -8.42 11.97 4.90
N THR A 96 -8.96 10.88 5.44
CA THR A 96 -9.35 10.78 6.85
C THR A 96 -8.12 10.67 7.74
N SER A 97 -7.45 11.80 7.99
CA SER A 97 -6.30 11.87 8.88
C SER A 97 -6.34 13.09 9.81
N PRO A 98 -5.64 13.03 10.96
CA PRO A 98 -5.48 14.16 11.88
C PRO A 98 -4.93 15.43 11.24
N ILE A 99 -4.13 15.29 10.18
CA ILE A 99 -3.52 16.41 9.47
C ILE A 99 -4.58 17.11 8.61
N TRP A 100 -5.37 16.34 7.87
CA TRP A 100 -6.45 16.89 7.05
C TRP A 100 -7.57 17.50 7.88
N TRP A 101 -7.91 16.92 9.02
CA TRP A 101 -8.87 17.55 9.94
C TRP A 101 -8.41 18.94 10.36
N ARG A 102 -7.17 19.09 10.84
CA ARG A 102 -6.62 20.39 11.24
C ARG A 102 -6.63 21.42 10.10
N ARG A 103 -6.48 20.99 8.86
CA ARG A 103 -6.58 21.86 7.68
C ARG A 103 -8.01 22.32 7.43
N ILE A 104 -8.96 21.38 7.43
CA ILE A 104 -10.39 21.68 7.28
C ILE A 104 -10.86 22.61 8.41
N GLU A 105 -10.50 22.30 9.66
CA GLU A 105 -10.82 23.11 10.83
C GLU A 105 -10.31 24.54 10.70
N ARG A 106 -9.06 24.75 10.26
CA ARG A 106 -8.54 26.10 10.00
C ARG A 106 -9.33 26.85 8.94
N VAL A 107 -9.64 26.19 7.82
CA VAL A 107 -10.44 26.80 6.75
C VAL A 107 -11.82 27.21 7.28
N LEU A 108 -12.49 26.33 8.02
CA LEU A 108 -13.80 26.63 8.62
C LEU A 108 -13.72 27.77 9.64
N MET A 109 -12.71 27.79 10.52
CA MET A 109 -12.55 28.85 11.53
C MET A 109 -12.28 30.23 10.91
N LEU A 110 -11.66 30.28 9.73
CA LEU A 110 -11.43 31.52 8.99
C LEU A 110 -12.72 32.06 8.33
N CYS A 111 -13.66 31.18 8.00
CA CYS A 111 -14.90 31.57 7.32
C CYS A 111 -15.95 32.05 8.32
N ARG A 112 -16.43 33.30 8.21
CA ARG A 112 -17.41 33.90 9.13
C ARG A 112 -18.69 33.07 9.29
N PRO A 113 -19.31 32.50 8.24
CA PRO A 113 -20.50 31.67 8.41
C PRO A 113 -20.25 30.42 9.25
N SER A 114 -19.00 29.97 9.31
CA SER A 114 -18.55 28.82 10.07
C SER A 114 -18.00 29.19 11.45
N GLN A 115 -17.94 30.47 11.81
CA GLN A 115 -17.63 30.90 13.17
C GLN A 115 -18.74 30.56 14.18
N GLU A 116 -19.91 30.12 13.69
CA GLU A 116 -20.88 29.42 14.53
C GLU A 116 -20.24 28.11 15.02
N PRO A 117 -19.95 27.95 16.34
CA PRO A 117 -19.25 26.79 16.86
C PRO A 117 -19.98 25.48 16.54
N GLU A 118 -21.30 25.54 16.38
CA GLU A 118 -22.14 24.40 15.99
C GLU A 118 -21.77 23.80 14.63
N LYS A 119 -21.40 24.62 13.63
CA LYS A 119 -21.04 24.13 12.30
C LYS A 119 -19.67 23.45 12.29
N VAL A 120 -18.71 23.97 13.06
CA VAL A 120 -17.40 23.35 13.21
C VAL A 120 -17.52 22.01 13.92
N LEU A 121 -18.31 21.96 15.00
CA LEU A 121 -18.61 20.72 15.72
C LEU A 121 -19.35 19.71 14.83
N GLN A 122 -20.30 20.17 14.02
CA GLN A 122 -21.00 19.31 13.06
C GLN A 122 -20.05 18.75 12.00
N ALA A 123 -19.17 19.59 11.43
CA ALA A 123 -18.17 19.14 10.46
C ALA A 123 -17.19 18.13 11.08
N GLN A 124 -16.83 18.34 12.35
CA GLN A 124 -15.99 17.46 13.13
C GLN A 124 -16.63 16.09 13.34
N GLU A 125 -17.89 16.07 13.78
CA GLU A 125 -18.65 14.84 13.96
C GLU A 125 -18.75 14.05 12.64
N LEU A 126 -19.05 14.73 11.54
CA LEU A 126 -19.08 14.12 10.22
C LEU A 126 -17.72 13.52 9.84
N PHE A 127 -16.62 14.24 10.08
CA PHE A 127 -15.27 13.76 9.76
C PHE A 127 -14.91 12.48 10.54
N VAL A 128 -15.26 12.42 11.82
CA VAL A 128 -15.04 11.24 12.68
C VAL A 128 -15.86 10.05 12.17
N GLN A 129 -17.13 10.27 11.83
CA GLN A 129 -17.98 9.21 11.28
C GLN A 129 -17.46 8.70 9.92
N ILE A 130 -16.96 9.59 9.06
CA ILE A 130 -16.33 9.23 7.79
C ILE A 130 -15.10 8.34 8.04
N ALA A 131 -14.21 8.76 8.94
CA ALA A 131 -13.00 8.00 9.28
C ALA A 131 -13.31 6.61 9.84
N ARG A 132 -14.32 6.49 10.70
CA ARG A 132 -14.80 5.21 11.21
C ARG A 132 -15.31 4.31 10.09
N LEU A 133 -16.15 4.84 9.20
CA LEU A 133 -16.70 4.07 8.07
C LEU A 133 -15.62 3.65 7.06
N ASP A 134 -14.64 4.51 6.78
CA ASP A 134 -13.49 4.16 5.93
C ASP A 134 -12.73 2.96 6.50
N LYS A 135 -12.48 2.94 7.82
CA LYS A 135 -11.86 1.80 8.51
C LYS A 135 -12.70 0.52 8.40
N GLU A 136 -14.01 0.62 8.62
CA GLU A 136 -14.95 -0.51 8.48
C GLU A 136 -14.96 -1.07 7.05
N VAL A 137 -15.03 -0.20 6.03
CA VAL A 137 -14.97 -0.59 4.61
C VAL A 137 -13.63 -1.27 4.29
N GLY A 138 -12.52 -0.77 4.84
CA GLY A 138 -11.20 -1.39 4.72
C GLY A 138 -11.17 -2.83 5.26
N ILE A 139 -11.68 -3.05 6.47
CA ILE A 139 -11.79 -4.38 7.11
C ILE A 139 -12.64 -5.33 6.23
N LEU A 140 -13.80 -4.87 5.77
CA LEU A 140 -14.69 -5.67 4.91
C LEU A 140 -14.04 -6.03 3.57
N THR A 141 -13.24 -5.12 3.01
CA THR A 141 -12.50 -5.36 1.77
C THR A 141 -11.42 -6.42 1.97
N GLN A 142 -10.67 -6.35 3.07
CA GLN A 142 -9.67 -7.36 3.42
C GLN A 142 -10.31 -8.74 3.63
N ARG A 143 -11.45 -8.80 4.35
CA ARG A 143 -12.20 -10.03 4.58
C ARG A 143 -12.73 -10.64 3.28
N ALA A 144 -13.30 -9.83 2.38
CA ALA A 144 -13.76 -10.31 1.08
C ALA A 144 -12.61 -10.92 0.27
N ALA A 145 -11.43 -10.29 0.27
CA ALA A 145 -10.24 -10.81 -0.38
C ALA A 145 -9.80 -12.15 0.24
N GLU A 146 -9.81 -12.27 1.57
CA GLU A 146 -9.47 -13.50 2.28
C GLU A 146 -10.41 -14.66 1.90
N LEU A 147 -11.72 -14.44 1.92
CA LEU A 147 -12.71 -15.46 1.56
C LEU A 147 -12.56 -15.90 0.10
N LEU A 148 -12.26 -14.99 -0.81
CA LEU A 148 -11.97 -15.32 -2.21
C LEU A 148 -10.71 -16.16 -2.36
N ARG A 149 -9.66 -15.91 -1.56
CA ARG A 149 -8.45 -16.75 -1.53
C ARG A 149 -8.77 -18.15 -1.02
N ARG A 150 -9.50 -18.28 0.09
CA ARG A 150 -9.92 -19.58 0.64
C ARG A 150 -10.75 -20.37 -0.38
N ARG A 151 -11.68 -19.71 -1.08
CA ARG A 151 -12.49 -20.33 -2.13
C ARG A 151 -11.64 -20.83 -3.31
N ARG A 152 -10.67 -20.03 -3.77
CA ARG A 152 -9.73 -20.45 -4.83
C ARG A 152 -8.87 -21.63 -4.39
N ALA A 153 -8.37 -21.63 -3.16
CA ALA A 153 -7.59 -22.74 -2.61
C ALA A 153 -8.40 -24.04 -2.57
N ALA A 154 -9.67 -23.98 -2.14
CA ALA A 154 -10.57 -25.13 -2.13
C ALA A 154 -10.91 -25.66 -3.54
N GLN A 155 -10.93 -24.78 -4.55
CA GLN A 155 -11.13 -25.18 -5.95
C GLN A 155 -9.90 -25.87 -6.56
N LEU A 156 -8.70 -25.42 -6.19
CA LEU A 156 -7.44 -26.01 -6.67
C LEU A 156 -7.12 -27.34 -5.97
N TYR A 157 -7.54 -27.50 -4.72
CA TYR A 157 -7.32 -28.69 -3.92
C TYR A 157 -8.67 -29.21 -3.39
N PRO A 158 -9.52 -29.79 -4.25
CA PRO A 158 -10.76 -30.40 -3.79
C PRO A 158 -10.39 -31.49 -2.78
N ALA A 159 -10.98 -31.42 -1.59
CA ALA A 159 -10.66 -32.24 -0.41
C ALA A 159 -10.90 -33.76 -0.57
N GLY A 160 -10.96 -34.27 -1.81
CA GLY A 160 -11.21 -35.67 -2.13
C GLY A 160 -10.24 -36.29 -3.15
N THR A 161 -9.27 -35.55 -3.71
CA THR A 161 -8.23 -36.16 -4.57
C THR A 161 -6.95 -36.51 -3.81
N GLY A 162 -6.98 -36.38 -2.48
CA GLY A 162 -6.06 -37.09 -1.61
C GLY A 162 -6.33 -38.59 -1.75
N ARG A 163 -5.85 -39.17 -2.85
CA ARG A 163 -5.36 -40.54 -2.84
C ARG A 163 -4.38 -40.54 -1.68
N HIS A 164 -4.83 -41.04 -0.53
CA HIS A 164 -3.96 -41.39 0.58
C HIS A 164 -2.80 -42.13 -0.09
N PRO A 165 -1.53 -41.69 0.03
CA PRO A 165 -0.42 -42.54 -0.37
C PRO A 165 -0.57 -43.77 0.50
N ASP A 166 -1.16 -44.78 -0.12
CA ASP A 166 -1.41 -46.08 0.45
C ASP A 166 -0.07 -46.61 0.93
N GLU A 167 -0.06 -46.97 2.20
CA GLU A 167 1.00 -47.68 2.86
C GLU A 167 1.17 -49.02 2.16
N GLY A 168 1.97 -49.08 1.09
CA GLY A 168 2.27 -50.36 0.48
C GLY A 168 2.74 -50.32 -0.97
N ASP A 169 4.00 -50.02 -1.18
CA ASP A 169 4.79 -50.88 -2.08
C ASP A 169 6.26 -50.84 -1.68
N GLY A 170 6.65 -51.83 -0.89
CA GLY A 170 8.06 -52.19 -0.72
C GLY A 170 8.56 -52.75 -2.04
N GLY A 171 9.10 -51.88 -2.91
CA GLY A 171 9.34 -52.27 -4.29
C GLY A 171 10.55 -51.61 -4.94
N LYS A 172 11.74 -52.11 -4.57
CA LYS A 172 12.91 -52.24 -5.46
C LYS A 172 13.68 -50.95 -5.83
N ALA A 173 14.89 -50.86 -5.30
CA ALA A 173 15.94 -49.93 -5.75
C ALA A 173 16.17 -50.05 -7.27
N PRO A 174 16.20 -48.93 -8.02
CA PRO A 174 16.65 -48.94 -9.40
C PRO A 174 18.17 -49.15 -9.45
N ALA A 175 18.58 -50.20 -10.16
CA ALA A 175 19.97 -50.53 -10.43
C ALA A 175 20.70 -49.40 -11.19
N PRO A 176 22.02 -49.25 -11.00
CA PRO A 176 22.83 -48.29 -11.76
C PRO A 176 22.90 -48.68 -13.24
N ARG A 177 22.60 -47.72 -14.13
CA ARG A 177 22.83 -47.87 -15.57
C ARG A 177 24.33 -47.72 -15.88
N PRO A 178 24.91 -48.58 -16.72
CA PRO A 178 26.27 -48.42 -17.21
C PRO A 178 26.36 -47.30 -18.26
N ALA A 179 27.54 -46.68 -18.30
CA ALA A 179 27.94 -45.68 -19.25
C ALA A 179 28.38 -46.33 -20.57
N GLU A 180 27.76 -45.92 -21.68
CA GLU A 180 28.26 -46.07 -23.06
C GLU A 180 27.85 -44.77 -23.78
N ALA A 181 28.79 -43.89 -24.15
CA ALA A 181 29.73 -43.94 -25.28
C ALA A 181 29.09 -43.50 -26.62
N ASP A 182 29.64 -42.38 -27.11
CA ASP A 182 29.74 -41.88 -28.48
C ASP A 182 28.61 -42.14 -29.50
N GLY A 183 27.97 -41.04 -29.90
CA GLY A 183 27.18 -40.95 -31.12
C GLY A 183 27.15 -39.51 -31.60
N LYS A 184 28.14 -39.11 -32.43
CA LYS A 184 28.06 -37.92 -33.29
C LYS A 184 26.79 -38.00 -34.12
N GLN A 185 25.83 -37.11 -33.87
CA GLN A 185 24.74 -36.85 -34.79
C GLN A 185 24.86 -35.43 -35.35
N GLU A 186 24.92 -35.43 -36.67
CA GLU A 186 25.06 -34.34 -37.61
C GLU A 186 23.84 -33.40 -37.53
N ALA A 187 24.11 -32.10 -37.45
CA ALA A 187 23.11 -31.06 -37.27
C ALA A 187 22.30 -30.83 -38.57
N PRO A 188 20.95 -30.79 -38.51
CA PRO A 188 20.16 -30.23 -39.58
C PRO A 188 20.14 -28.69 -39.51
N ALA A 189 20.17 -28.11 -40.71
CA ALA A 189 20.20 -26.68 -41.03
C ALA A 189 19.02 -25.86 -40.44
N PRO A 190 19.15 -24.52 -40.34
CA PRO A 190 18.28 -23.68 -39.52
C PRO A 190 16.93 -23.45 -40.21
N ALA A 191 15.86 -23.95 -39.59
CA ALA A 191 14.50 -23.56 -39.93
C ALA A 191 14.23 -22.14 -39.44
N GLU A 192 13.61 -21.37 -40.32
CA GLU A 192 13.29 -19.96 -40.21
C GLU A 192 12.49 -19.63 -38.95
N SER A 193 13.08 -18.82 -38.07
CA SER A 193 12.49 -17.61 -37.49
C SER A 193 10.95 -17.61 -37.29
N GLU A 194 10.43 -18.44 -36.39
CA GLU A 194 9.18 -18.09 -35.70
C GLU A 194 9.49 -16.98 -34.69
N ALA A 195 8.96 -15.78 -34.97
CA ALA A 195 9.07 -14.62 -34.09
C ALA A 195 8.68 -14.99 -32.66
N PRO A 196 9.40 -14.50 -31.63
CA PRO A 196 9.10 -14.83 -30.24
C PRO A 196 7.69 -14.38 -29.92
N GLU A 197 6.75 -15.34 -29.87
CA GLU A 197 5.43 -15.13 -29.31
C GLU A 197 5.61 -14.47 -27.95
N THR A 198 5.19 -13.22 -27.86
CA THR A 198 5.13 -12.44 -26.64
C THR A 198 4.32 -13.23 -25.63
N ARG A 199 5.00 -14.00 -24.79
CA ARG A 199 4.41 -14.66 -23.62
C ARG A 199 3.67 -13.55 -22.87
N PRO A 200 2.33 -13.64 -22.73
CA PRO A 200 1.55 -12.59 -22.08
C PRO A 200 2.16 -12.37 -20.70
N ALA A 201 2.63 -11.15 -20.46
CA ALA A 201 3.29 -10.75 -19.22
C ALA A 201 2.42 -11.25 -18.05
N SER A 202 2.94 -12.25 -17.34
CA SER A 202 2.10 -13.06 -16.47
C SER A 202 1.47 -12.18 -15.40
N SER A 203 0.15 -12.19 -15.32
CA SER A 203 -0.67 -11.37 -14.43
C SER A 203 -0.59 -11.80 -12.96
N TRP A 204 0.54 -12.39 -12.54
CA TRP A 204 0.78 -12.93 -11.20
C TRP A 204 1.39 -11.91 -10.23
N GLN A 205 1.39 -10.62 -10.56
CA GLN A 205 1.69 -9.56 -9.59
C GLN A 205 0.55 -9.49 -8.57
N THR A 206 0.57 -10.41 -7.61
CA THR A 206 -0.29 -10.30 -6.43
C THR A 206 0.32 -9.19 -5.57
N PRO A 207 -0.34 -8.04 -5.41
CA PRO A 207 0.17 -6.99 -4.52
C PRO A 207 0.38 -7.57 -3.12
N ALA A 208 1.42 -7.11 -2.43
CA ALA A 208 1.65 -7.49 -1.03
C ALA A 208 0.39 -7.19 -0.22
N ILE A 209 0.02 -8.12 0.67
CA ILE A 209 -1.14 -7.93 1.52
C ILE A 209 -0.76 -6.84 2.52
N PRO A 210 -1.48 -5.70 2.57
CA PRO A 210 -1.18 -4.68 3.56
C PRO A 210 -1.41 -5.24 4.97
N ASP A 211 -0.55 -4.82 5.91
CA ASP A 211 -0.70 -5.16 7.32
C ASP A 211 -1.98 -4.54 7.89
N LEU A 212 -2.40 -5.06 9.04
CA LEU A 212 -3.48 -4.43 9.80
C LEU A 212 -3.04 -3.04 10.27
N HIS A 213 -3.92 -2.04 10.14
CA HIS A 213 -3.63 -0.67 10.55
C HIS A 213 -3.15 -0.60 12.02
N GLY A 214 -2.00 0.03 12.25
CA GLY A 214 -1.35 0.11 13.57
C GLY A 214 -0.40 -1.05 13.89
N HIS A 215 -0.35 -2.06 13.03
CA HIS A 215 0.60 -3.17 13.06
C HIS A 215 1.41 -3.23 11.77
N ASP A 216 1.82 -2.07 11.23
CA ASP A 216 2.73 -1.99 10.08
C ASP A 216 4.10 -2.56 10.46
N GLN A 217 4.26 -3.88 10.29
CA GLN A 217 5.53 -4.58 10.41
C GLN A 217 6.37 -4.43 9.14
N ARG A 218 5.87 -3.66 8.17
CA ARG A 218 6.58 -3.28 6.96
C ARG A 218 7.92 -2.63 7.31
N PRO A 219 9.05 -3.21 6.87
CA PRO A 219 10.37 -2.63 7.11
C PRO A 219 10.52 -1.25 6.46
N ASP A 220 11.05 -0.29 7.23
CA ASP A 220 11.36 1.06 6.74
C ASP A 220 12.85 1.20 6.42
N PRO A 221 13.24 1.36 5.14
CA PRO A 221 14.65 1.48 4.75
C PRO A 221 15.29 2.79 5.22
N LEU A 222 14.51 3.80 5.63
CA LEU A 222 15.05 5.07 6.12
C LEU A 222 15.68 4.95 7.51
N GLN A 223 15.34 3.91 8.27
CA GLN A 223 15.93 3.61 9.58
C GLN A 223 17.35 3.03 9.48
N ALA A 224 17.75 2.52 8.30
CA ALA A 224 19.10 2.01 8.10
C ALA A 224 20.13 3.16 8.16
N THR A 225 21.15 2.98 8.97
CA THR A 225 22.29 3.91 9.13
C THR A 225 23.53 3.41 8.40
N THR A 226 23.62 2.09 8.19
CA THR A 226 24.69 1.40 7.46
C THR A 226 24.16 0.65 6.24
N GLU A 227 25.04 0.34 5.27
CA GLU A 227 24.65 -0.44 4.08
C GLU A 227 24.21 -1.86 4.45
N ALA A 228 24.86 -2.47 5.43
CA ALA A 228 24.51 -3.80 5.93
C ALA A 228 23.09 -3.81 6.53
N GLU A 229 22.72 -2.76 7.29
CA GLU A 229 21.35 -2.59 7.80
C GLU A 229 20.34 -2.38 6.66
N PHE A 230 20.72 -1.67 5.60
CA PHE A 230 19.85 -1.50 4.44
C PHE A 230 19.59 -2.84 3.74
N VAL A 231 20.61 -3.66 3.52
CA VAL A 231 20.43 -5.01 2.94
C VAL A 231 19.65 -5.92 3.91
N ALA A 232 19.84 -5.80 5.22
CA ALA A 232 19.03 -6.50 6.21
C ALA A 232 17.55 -6.09 6.11
N ALA A 233 17.25 -4.80 5.93
CA ALA A 233 15.91 -4.31 5.67
C ALA A 233 15.33 -4.89 4.36
N MET A 234 16.15 -5.07 3.30
CA MET A 234 15.69 -5.72 2.06
C MET A 234 15.28 -7.18 2.30
N ARG A 235 16.06 -7.92 3.10
CA ARG A 235 15.72 -9.30 3.49
C ARG A 235 14.42 -9.34 4.29
N ALA A 236 14.27 -8.44 5.27
CA ALA A 236 13.05 -8.30 6.04
C ALA A 236 11.85 -7.96 5.15
N TYR A 237 12.02 -7.07 4.16
CA TYR A 237 10.95 -6.66 3.25
C TYR A 237 10.49 -7.82 2.36
N ARG A 238 11.44 -8.67 1.91
CA ARG A 238 11.11 -9.92 1.22
C ARG A 238 10.33 -10.87 2.11
N ILE A 239 10.70 -11.03 3.38
CA ILE A 239 9.96 -11.87 4.34
C ILE A 239 8.54 -11.33 4.54
N TRP A 240 8.41 -10.02 4.78
CA TRP A 240 7.14 -9.32 4.90
C TRP A 240 6.24 -9.52 3.67
N ALA A 241 6.82 -9.48 2.46
CA ALA A 241 6.12 -9.75 1.20
C ALA A 241 5.79 -11.25 0.96
N GLY A 242 5.82 -12.09 1.99
CA GLY A 242 5.49 -13.52 1.92
C GLY A 242 6.65 -14.42 1.51
N ASN A 243 7.89 -13.93 1.61
CA ASN A 243 9.14 -14.65 1.33
C ASN A 243 9.15 -15.42 -0.01
N PRO A 244 8.82 -14.78 -1.15
CA PRO A 244 8.86 -15.46 -2.45
C PRO A 244 10.27 -15.97 -2.75
N SER A 245 10.38 -17.11 -3.43
CA SER A 245 11.67 -17.64 -3.88
C SER A 245 12.31 -16.70 -4.89
N LEU A 246 13.64 -16.66 -4.96
CA LEU A 246 14.33 -15.79 -5.91
C LEU A 246 14.02 -16.15 -7.38
N ARG A 247 13.65 -17.41 -7.66
CA ARG A 247 13.18 -17.83 -8.99
C ARG A 247 11.80 -17.25 -9.29
N GLN A 248 10.88 -17.30 -8.32
CA GLN A 248 9.58 -16.64 -8.45
C GLN A 248 9.74 -15.13 -8.66
N MET A 249 10.74 -14.50 -8.04
CA MET A 249 11.03 -13.07 -8.25
C MET A 249 11.52 -12.79 -9.69
N GLN A 250 12.43 -13.61 -10.22
CA GLN A 250 12.87 -13.53 -11.62
C GLN A 250 11.68 -13.71 -12.58
N ASP A 251 10.82 -14.68 -12.33
CA ASP A 251 9.65 -14.94 -13.17
C ASP A 251 8.67 -13.74 -13.14
N ARG A 252 8.46 -13.13 -11.96
CA ARG A 252 7.60 -11.96 -11.77
C ARG A 252 8.11 -10.69 -12.47
N CYS A 253 9.41 -10.52 -12.63
CA CYS A 253 9.97 -9.41 -13.42
C CYS A 253 10.18 -9.76 -14.90
N GLY A 254 9.67 -10.90 -15.37
CA GLY A 254 9.82 -11.31 -16.77
C GLY A 254 11.29 -11.48 -17.17
N GLY A 255 12.17 -11.84 -16.24
CA GLY A 255 13.60 -12.02 -16.50
C GLY A 255 14.43 -10.74 -16.58
N GLN A 256 13.87 -9.56 -16.30
CA GLN A 256 14.65 -8.30 -16.24
C GLN A 256 15.81 -8.37 -15.25
N ILE A 257 15.64 -9.13 -14.17
CA ILE A 257 16.68 -9.41 -13.18
C ILE A 257 16.76 -10.92 -13.00
N SER A 258 17.97 -11.48 -13.15
CA SER A 258 18.20 -12.90 -12.95
C SER A 258 18.15 -13.30 -11.47
N TYR A 259 17.87 -14.57 -11.22
CA TYR A 259 17.97 -15.22 -9.91
C TYR A 259 19.32 -14.95 -9.25
N SER A 260 20.42 -15.05 -10.01
CA SER A 260 21.78 -14.85 -9.48
C SER A 260 21.99 -13.41 -9.02
N THR A 261 21.46 -12.42 -9.74
CA THR A 261 21.51 -11.02 -9.32
C THR A 261 20.73 -10.79 -8.03
N PHE A 262 19.50 -11.31 -7.92
CA PHE A 262 18.75 -11.22 -6.66
C PHE A 262 19.48 -11.89 -5.50
N ARG A 263 20.10 -13.06 -5.74
CA ARG A 263 20.88 -13.78 -4.74
C ARG A 263 22.07 -12.94 -4.27
N ASN A 264 22.87 -12.40 -5.19
CA ASN A 264 24.05 -11.61 -4.87
C ASN A 264 23.68 -10.34 -4.10
N MET A 265 22.63 -9.65 -4.56
CA MET A 265 22.11 -8.45 -3.92
C MET A 265 21.67 -8.70 -2.46
N LEU A 266 20.98 -9.82 -2.20
CA LEU A 266 20.55 -10.15 -0.85
C LEU A 266 21.63 -10.82 -0.01
N ALA A 267 22.65 -11.45 -0.60
CA ALA A 267 23.76 -12.05 0.13
C ALA A 267 24.83 -11.03 0.53
N GLY A 268 24.96 -9.94 -0.23
CA GLY A 268 25.93 -8.89 0.03
C GLY A 268 25.68 -8.10 1.32
N THR A 269 26.62 -7.20 1.61
CA THR A 269 26.55 -6.22 2.70
C THR A 269 26.53 -4.78 2.18
N THR A 270 26.61 -4.60 0.86
CA THR A 270 26.64 -3.31 0.18
C THR A 270 25.32 -3.02 -0.50
N VAL A 271 24.97 -1.74 -0.63
CA VAL A 271 23.76 -1.34 -1.35
C VAL A 271 23.89 -1.68 -2.84
N PRO A 272 22.77 -2.00 -3.54
CA PRO A 272 22.82 -2.28 -4.98
C PRO A 272 23.39 -1.09 -5.76
N THR A 273 24.31 -1.30 -6.70
CA THR A 273 24.94 -0.19 -7.44
C THR A 273 23.96 0.54 -8.36
N GLN A 274 22.93 -0.15 -8.85
CA GLN A 274 21.95 0.39 -9.79
C GLN A 274 20.59 0.59 -9.12
N LEU A 275 20.07 1.83 -9.17
CA LEU A 275 18.75 2.15 -8.63
C LEU A 275 17.62 1.35 -9.30
N ALA A 276 17.69 1.14 -10.62
CA ALA A 276 16.69 0.36 -11.36
C ALA A 276 16.53 -1.08 -10.83
N THR A 277 17.63 -1.69 -10.37
CA THR A 277 17.64 -3.02 -9.76
C THR A 277 16.87 -3.04 -8.45
N LEU A 278 17.04 -2.00 -7.62
CA LEU A 278 16.29 -1.83 -6.38
C LEU A 278 14.80 -1.57 -6.63
N GLU A 279 14.46 -0.69 -7.58
CA GLU A 279 13.06 -0.41 -7.90
C GLU A 279 12.33 -1.67 -8.38
N THR A 280 12.97 -2.46 -9.24
CA THR A 280 12.42 -3.73 -9.72
C THR A 280 12.24 -4.72 -8.57
N PHE A 281 13.20 -4.80 -7.64
CA PHE A 281 13.06 -5.61 -6.42
C PHE A 281 11.82 -5.23 -5.60
N VAL A 282 11.60 -3.93 -5.36
CA VAL A 282 10.42 -3.45 -4.61
C VAL A 282 9.13 -3.76 -5.35
N ARG A 283 9.07 -3.53 -6.68
CA ARG A 283 7.88 -3.81 -7.49
C ARG A 283 7.52 -5.30 -7.54
N VAL A 284 8.52 -6.18 -7.69
CA VAL A 284 8.33 -7.65 -7.73
C VAL A 284 7.75 -8.20 -6.43
N LEU A 285 8.05 -7.52 -5.32
CA LEU A 285 7.51 -7.82 -4.00
C LEU A 285 6.15 -7.15 -3.75
N GLY A 286 5.58 -6.46 -4.74
CA GLY A 286 4.27 -5.83 -4.65
C GLY A 286 4.29 -4.47 -3.93
N GLY A 287 5.44 -3.82 -3.86
CA GLY A 287 5.59 -2.50 -3.26
C GLY A 287 4.82 -1.41 -4.02
N THR A 288 4.28 -0.47 -3.25
CA THR A 288 3.54 0.70 -3.74
C THR A 288 4.47 1.80 -4.24
N ALA A 289 3.90 2.85 -4.84
CA ALA A 289 4.65 4.06 -5.20
C ALA A 289 5.31 4.72 -3.98
N GLU A 290 4.67 4.68 -2.82
CA GLU A 290 5.24 5.20 -1.57
C GLU A 290 6.43 4.36 -1.11
N ASP A 291 6.35 3.03 -1.21
CA ASP A 291 7.48 2.16 -0.89
C ASP A 291 8.67 2.47 -1.81
N LEU A 292 8.43 2.60 -3.12
CA LEU A 292 9.47 2.99 -4.08
C LEU A 292 10.13 4.31 -3.70
N GLN A 293 9.36 5.31 -3.27
CA GLN A 293 9.92 6.60 -2.81
C GLN A 293 10.80 6.44 -1.56
N ARG A 294 10.34 5.68 -0.55
CA ARG A 294 11.12 5.43 0.68
C ARG A 294 12.43 4.70 0.38
N TRP A 295 12.36 3.62 -0.39
CA TRP A 295 13.51 2.83 -0.81
C TRP A 295 14.50 3.63 -1.65
N THR A 296 14.02 4.40 -2.63
CA THR A 296 14.86 5.28 -3.46
C THR A 296 15.55 6.36 -2.64
N THR A 297 14.84 6.98 -1.69
CA THR A 297 15.38 8.01 -0.82
C THR A 297 16.48 7.45 0.08
N ALA A 298 16.24 6.30 0.71
CA ALA A 298 17.23 5.62 1.52
C ALA A 298 18.47 5.23 0.70
N TRP A 299 18.28 4.67 -0.50
CA TRP A 299 19.36 4.31 -1.41
C TRP A 299 20.26 5.50 -1.79
N ARG A 300 19.65 6.65 -2.15
CA ARG A 300 20.40 7.88 -2.51
C ARG A 300 21.31 8.36 -1.37
N ARG A 301 20.90 8.20 -0.10
CA ARG A 301 21.73 8.55 1.06
C ARG A 301 23.04 7.75 1.09
N PHE A 302 23.01 6.47 0.73
CA PHE A 302 24.21 5.62 0.69
C PHE A 302 25.03 5.84 -0.57
N ALA A 303 24.38 5.90 -1.74
CA ALA A 303 25.07 6.14 -3.01
C ALA A 303 25.88 7.45 -3.02
N LEU A 304 25.33 8.53 -2.44
CA LEU A 304 26.04 9.81 -2.33
C LEU A 304 27.27 9.71 -1.41
N ARG A 305 27.21 8.94 -0.32
CA ARG A 305 28.36 8.73 0.58
C ARG A 305 29.52 8.02 -0.13
N GLN A 306 29.22 7.03 -0.97
CA GLN A 306 30.24 6.32 -1.75
C GLN A 306 30.92 7.22 -2.78
N SER A 307 30.16 8.14 -3.40
CA SER A 307 30.74 9.11 -4.34
C SER A 307 31.71 10.09 -3.66
N THR A 308 31.48 10.42 -2.38
CA THR A 308 32.39 11.31 -1.62
C THR A 308 33.63 10.59 -1.08
N SER A 309 33.57 9.28 -0.84
CA SER A 309 34.72 8.50 -0.37
C SER A 309 35.66 8.02 -1.48
N SER A 310 35.30 8.25 -2.75
CA SER A 310 36.08 7.85 -3.93
C SER A 310 36.80 9.03 -4.61
N GLY A 311 36.87 10.20 -3.96
CA GLY A 311 37.74 11.32 -4.36
C GLY A 311 39.16 11.14 -3.78
N PRO A 312 40.21 11.61 -4.49
CA PRO A 312 41.59 11.12 -4.44
C PRO A 312 42.31 11.21 -3.09
#